data_AF-A0A397C5J4-F1
#
_entry.id   AF-A0A397C5J4-F1
#
_cell.length_a   1.000
_cell.length_b   1.000
_cell.length_c   1.000
_cell.angle_alpha   90.00
_cell.angle_beta   90.00
_cell.angle_gamma   90.00
#
_symmetry.space_group_name_H-M   'P 1'
#
loop_
_entity.id
_entity.type
_entity.pdbx_description
1 polymer ?
#
loop_
_entity_poly.entity_id
_entity_poly.type
_entity_poly.pdbx_seq_one_letter_code
_entity_poly.pdbx_strand_id
1 'polypeptide(L)'
;MLYFLLRLATHLPRLCRLALAFVSTALASFESSGQLSFVHEGLPRWPNLWTPTGCLRFLDWFGTVVFAMSGSLAGASSGADLNGCILIGTVTAVGGGTLRDALVLNTSPSWVDEWEYLVISAVSATVAVYVWHRLRPGCPLWLGLTLKAADCGEGDLMQWGDAIGVGAFAVIGAMNGIRGNRPMIVSALCGVMTATFGGMVRDMLLHRPVRILHPYADTYAPIALVGAVSYLGMQAVAPLQQFQGCRILISVTLTVFLRQQAWTNGWRLPHWNINQEVVQMNQDPRVIKIMQKTMSDGNLSDTNTDDTFASSDDLTVNV
;
A
#
# COMPACT_ATOMS: atom_id res chain seq x y z
N MET A 1 -14.23 -10.81 -32.51
CA MET A 1 -13.19 -9.96 -31.88
C MET A 1 -13.06 -8.60 -32.55
N LEU A 2 -12.85 -8.53 -33.87
CA LEU A 2 -12.72 -7.27 -34.63
C LEU A 2 -13.95 -6.33 -34.52
N TYR A 3 -15.16 -6.89 -34.52
CA TYR A 3 -16.41 -6.13 -34.35
C TYR A 3 -16.57 -5.51 -32.96
N PHE A 4 -16.07 -6.18 -31.91
CA PHE A 4 -16.09 -5.65 -30.54
C PHE A 4 -15.09 -4.50 -30.38
N LEU A 5 -13.89 -4.62 -30.99
CA LEU A 5 -12.87 -3.57 -30.99
C LEU A 5 -13.31 -2.32 -31.78
N LEU A 6 -13.97 -2.50 -32.94
CA LEU A 6 -14.53 -1.39 -33.72
C LEU A 6 -15.69 -0.68 -32.98
N ARG A 7 -16.51 -1.42 -32.23
CA ARG A 7 -17.58 -0.86 -31.41
C ARG A 7 -17.03 -0.14 -30.16
N LEU A 8 -15.96 -0.64 -29.56
CA LEU A 8 -15.26 0.03 -28.46
C LEU A 8 -14.60 1.35 -28.92
N ALA A 9 -14.00 1.34 -30.11
CA ALA A 9 -13.35 2.52 -30.70
C ALA A 9 -14.34 3.66 -31.02
N THR A 10 -15.58 3.35 -31.41
CA THR A 10 -16.61 4.39 -31.68
C THR A 10 -17.20 4.99 -30.39
N HIS A 11 -17.16 4.27 -29.27
CA HIS A 11 -17.56 4.78 -27.96
C HIS A 11 -16.43 5.52 -27.22
N LEU A 12 -15.17 5.26 -27.55
CA LEU A 12 -13.99 5.89 -26.96
C LEU A 12 -14.05 7.44 -26.92
N PRO A 13 -14.39 8.17 -28.01
CA PRO A 13 -14.46 9.64 -27.95
C PRO A 13 -15.66 10.18 -27.16
N ARG A 14 -16.71 9.38 -26.95
CA ARG A 14 -17.83 9.73 -26.07
C ARG A 14 -17.47 9.48 -24.61
N LEU A 15 -16.78 8.37 -24.32
CA LEU A 15 -16.25 8.06 -23.01
C LEU A 15 -15.20 9.09 -22.57
N CYS A 16 -14.28 9.50 -23.44
CA CYS A 16 -13.32 10.57 -23.15
C CYS A 16 -14.00 11.91 -22.88
N ARG A 17 -15.05 12.27 -23.64
CA ARG A 17 -15.81 13.51 -23.38
C ARG A 17 -16.58 13.46 -22.06
N LEU A 18 -17.17 12.32 -21.71
CA LEU A 18 -17.82 12.12 -20.42
C LEU A 18 -16.80 12.13 -19.28
N ALA A 19 -15.63 11.54 -19.46
CA ALA A 19 -14.54 11.56 -18.48
C ALA A 19 -13.98 12.98 -18.28
N LEU A 20 -13.78 13.75 -19.35
CA LEU A 20 -13.34 15.15 -19.27
C LEU A 20 -14.40 16.06 -18.65
N ALA A 21 -15.67 15.88 -19.01
CA ALA A 21 -16.77 16.57 -18.35
C ALA A 21 -16.80 16.22 -16.86
N PHE A 22 -16.70 14.94 -16.52
CA PHE A 22 -16.63 14.46 -15.14
C PHE A 22 -15.46 15.08 -14.35
N VAL A 23 -14.26 15.09 -14.93
CA VAL A 23 -13.07 15.70 -14.31
C VAL A 23 -13.27 17.20 -14.13
N SER A 24 -13.82 17.90 -15.12
CA SER A 24 -14.13 19.33 -15.03
C SER A 24 -15.15 19.64 -13.93
N THR A 25 -16.25 18.88 -13.86
CA THR A 25 -17.28 19.06 -12.81
C THR A 25 -16.75 18.68 -11.43
N ALA A 26 -15.94 17.63 -11.34
CA ALA A 26 -15.28 17.24 -10.09
C ALA A 26 -14.35 18.36 -9.63
N LEU A 27 -13.47 18.88 -10.49
CA LEU A 27 -12.55 19.98 -10.16
C LEU A 27 -13.31 21.24 -9.72
N ALA A 28 -14.37 21.63 -10.42
CA ALA A 28 -15.22 22.75 -10.00
C ALA A 28 -15.91 22.50 -8.63
N SER A 29 -16.21 21.24 -8.31
CA SER A 29 -16.76 20.84 -7.01
C SER A 29 -15.69 20.86 -5.90
N PHE A 30 -14.43 20.54 -6.22
CA PHE A 30 -13.30 20.70 -5.29
C PHE A 30 -13.05 22.19 -4.98
N GLU A 31 -13.27 23.08 -5.93
CA GLU A 31 -13.04 24.53 -5.76
C GLU A 31 -14.16 25.22 -4.95
N SER A 32 -15.40 24.70 -5.02
CA SER A 32 -16.57 25.22 -4.29
C SER A 32 -16.73 24.71 -2.85
N SER A 33 -15.68 24.13 -2.26
CA SER A 33 -15.59 23.42 -0.96
C SER A 33 -16.10 24.16 0.30
N GLY A 34 -16.69 25.35 0.17
CA GLY A 34 -17.19 26.13 1.30
C GLY A 34 -18.46 25.57 1.97
N GLN A 35 -19.42 24.98 1.22
CA GLN A 35 -20.77 24.72 1.76
C GLN A 35 -21.60 23.61 1.05
N LEU A 36 -21.00 22.52 0.55
CA LEU A 36 -21.84 21.39 0.09
C LEU A 36 -22.32 20.54 1.28
N SER A 37 -23.64 20.54 1.53
CA SER A 37 -24.29 19.62 2.46
C SER A 37 -24.31 18.21 1.86
N PHE A 38 -23.22 17.46 2.02
CA PHE A 38 -23.17 16.08 1.56
C PHE A 38 -24.13 15.20 2.38
N VAL A 39 -24.82 14.28 1.70
CA VAL A 39 -25.59 13.24 2.37
C VAL A 39 -24.63 12.40 3.22
N HIS A 40 -24.93 12.27 4.51
CA HIS A 40 -24.06 11.58 5.46
C HIS A 40 -24.11 10.07 5.23
N GLU A 41 -23.06 9.52 4.64
CA GLU A 41 -22.96 8.11 4.31
C GLU A 41 -21.99 7.41 5.28
N GLY A 42 -22.53 6.71 6.28
CA GLY A 42 -21.77 5.94 7.26
C GLY A 42 -21.73 4.44 6.94
N LEU A 43 -20.74 3.74 7.50
CA LEU A 43 -20.71 2.28 7.48
C LEU A 43 -21.56 1.69 8.62
N PRO A 44 -22.31 0.60 8.37
CA PRO A 44 -22.99 -0.13 9.43
C PRO A 44 -21.95 -0.85 10.33
N ARG A 45 -22.28 -1.01 11.62
CA ARG A 45 -21.42 -1.76 12.55
C ARG A 45 -21.20 -3.20 12.10
N TRP A 46 -22.23 -3.87 11.59
CA TRP A 46 -22.16 -5.27 11.14
C TRP A 46 -22.15 -5.38 9.62
N PRO A 47 -21.36 -6.30 9.04
CA PRO A 47 -21.36 -6.55 7.61
C PRO A 47 -22.73 -7.10 7.18
N ASN A 48 -23.21 -6.65 6.02
CA ASN A 48 -24.43 -7.17 5.40
C ASN A 48 -24.21 -7.26 3.89
N LEU A 49 -24.78 -8.28 3.23
CA LEU A 49 -24.63 -8.45 1.77
C LEU A 49 -25.75 -7.76 0.97
N TRP A 50 -26.75 -7.25 1.68
CA TRP A 50 -27.96 -6.71 1.09
C TRP A 50 -27.86 -5.21 0.80
N THR A 51 -27.01 -4.49 1.52
CA THR A 51 -26.78 -3.05 1.32
C THR A 51 -25.36 -2.80 0.81
N PRO A 52 -25.15 -1.80 -0.06
CA PRO A 52 -23.81 -1.54 -0.60
C PRO A 52 -22.78 -1.15 0.47
N THR A 53 -23.21 -0.44 1.51
CA THR A 53 -22.35 -0.09 2.66
C THR A 53 -22.01 -1.29 3.52
N GLY A 54 -22.91 -2.28 3.61
CA GLY A 54 -22.60 -3.56 4.26
C GLY A 54 -21.61 -4.41 3.46
N CYS A 55 -21.67 -4.38 2.13
CA CYS A 55 -20.67 -5.02 1.29
C CYS A 55 -19.30 -4.34 1.48
N LEU A 56 -19.27 -3.00 1.54
CA LEU A 56 -18.06 -2.26 1.85
C LEU A 56 -17.51 -2.59 3.25
N ARG A 57 -18.41 -2.79 4.23
CA ARG A 57 -18.05 -3.24 5.58
C ARG A 57 -17.45 -4.65 5.60
N PHE A 58 -17.92 -5.53 4.73
CA PHE A 58 -17.30 -6.85 4.56
C PHE A 58 -15.88 -6.71 4.00
N LEU A 59 -15.68 -5.83 3.00
CA LEU A 59 -14.35 -5.55 2.45
C LEU A 59 -13.41 -4.88 3.46
N ASP A 60 -13.94 -4.06 4.36
CA ASP A 60 -13.20 -3.45 5.48
C ASP A 60 -12.66 -4.50 6.44
N TRP A 61 -13.50 -5.45 6.88
CA TRP A 61 -13.06 -6.57 7.71
C TRP A 61 -12.07 -7.48 6.98
N PHE A 62 -12.33 -7.76 5.70
CA PHE A 62 -11.42 -8.54 4.86
C PHE A 62 -10.05 -7.86 4.72
N GLY A 63 -10.03 -6.55 4.43
CA GLY A 63 -8.81 -5.75 4.39
C GLY A 63 -8.08 -5.76 5.73
N THR A 64 -8.80 -5.61 6.84
CA THR A 64 -8.23 -5.68 8.20
C THR A 64 -7.51 -7.02 8.43
N VAL A 65 -8.14 -8.13 8.02
CA VAL A 65 -7.54 -9.47 8.09
C VAL A 65 -6.28 -9.54 7.23
N VAL A 66 -6.34 -9.11 5.97
CA VAL A 66 -5.18 -9.18 5.05
C VAL A 66 -4.02 -8.33 5.56
N PHE A 67 -4.27 -7.09 6.00
CA PHE A 67 -3.24 -6.20 6.51
C PHE A 67 -2.64 -6.71 7.83
N ALA A 68 -3.45 -7.31 8.71
CA ALA A 68 -2.95 -7.95 9.93
C ALA A 68 -2.08 -9.16 9.62
N MET A 69 -2.48 -10.01 8.66
CA MET A 69 -1.67 -11.13 8.21
C MET A 69 -0.34 -10.64 7.61
N SER A 70 -0.36 -9.72 6.64
CA SER A 70 0.86 -9.14 6.05
C SER A 70 1.77 -8.50 7.11
N GLY A 71 1.19 -7.75 8.05
CA GLY A 71 1.91 -7.15 9.17
C GLY A 71 2.59 -8.19 10.07
N SER A 72 1.87 -9.23 10.46
CA SER A 72 2.40 -10.30 11.31
C SER A 72 3.53 -11.09 10.62
N LEU A 73 3.43 -11.32 9.31
CA LEU A 73 4.45 -12.00 8.51
C LEU A 73 5.70 -11.13 8.34
N ALA A 74 5.53 -9.82 8.18
CA ALA A 74 6.63 -8.87 8.21
C ALA A 74 7.32 -8.89 9.59
N GLY A 75 6.55 -8.96 10.68
CA GLY A 75 7.05 -9.16 12.04
C GLY A 75 7.87 -10.43 12.19
N ALA A 76 7.31 -11.56 11.78
CA ALA A 76 7.96 -12.86 11.86
C ALA A 76 9.28 -12.90 11.06
N SER A 77 9.29 -12.31 9.85
CA SER A 77 10.50 -12.24 9.03
C SER A 77 11.57 -11.29 9.58
N SER A 78 11.21 -10.37 10.49
CA SER A 78 12.17 -9.53 11.23
C SER A 78 12.64 -10.15 12.54
N GLY A 79 12.24 -11.40 12.85
CA GLY A 79 12.64 -12.08 14.08
C GLY A 79 11.85 -11.66 15.33
N ALA A 80 10.67 -11.04 15.16
CA ALA A 80 9.77 -10.77 16.28
C ALA A 80 9.19 -12.08 16.86
N ASP A 81 8.94 -12.09 18.16
CA ASP A 81 8.21 -13.19 18.82
C ASP A 81 6.72 -13.16 18.45
N LEU A 82 5.93 -14.14 18.93
CA LEU A 82 4.50 -14.21 18.61
C LEU A 82 3.75 -12.93 19.02
N ASN A 83 4.09 -12.37 20.19
CA ASN A 83 3.48 -11.13 20.68
C ASN A 83 3.84 -9.95 19.79
N GLY A 84 5.10 -9.81 19.38
CA GLY A 84 5.54 -8.80 18.44
C GLY A 84 4.86 -8.93 17.08
N CYS A 85 4.67 -10.16 16.58
CA CYS A 85 3.94 -10.42 15.33
C CYS A 85 2.47 -9.99 15.42
N ILE A 86 1.80 -10.32 16.53
CA ILE A 86 0.41 -9.91 16.78
C ILE A 86 0.32 -8.39 16.85
N LEU A 87 1.21 -7.74 17.62
CA LEU A 87 1.24 -6.29 17.78
C LEU A 87 1.45 -5.57 16.44
N ILE A 88 2.46 -5.99 15.68
CA ILE A 88 2.77 -5.41 14.36
C ILE A 88 1.62 -5.65 13.39
N GLY A 89 1.01 -6.85 13.39
CA GLY A 89 -0.18 -7.16 12.61
C GLY A 89 -1.34 -6.21 12.93
N THR A 90 -1.69 -6.08 14.21
CA THR A 90 -2.74 -5.16 14.66
C THR A 90 -2.46 -3.72 14.27
N VAL A 91 -1.24 -3.22 14.51
CA VAL A 91 -0.83 -1.86 14.11
C VAL A 91 -0.92 -1.66 12.60
N THR A 92 -0.56 -2.67 11.80
CA THR A 92 -0.66 -2.60 10.33
C THR A 92 -2.12 -2.47 9.88
N ALA A 93 -3.03 -3.21 10.53
CA ALA A 93 -4.44 -3.25 10.17
C ALA A 93 -5.20 -1.98 10.58
N VAL A 94 -4.99 -1.49 11.81
CA VAL A 94 -5.76 -0.33 12.34
C VAL A 94 -5.01 1.00 12.27
N GLY A 95 -3.70 0.98 12.03
CA GLY A 95 -2.82 2.15 12.14
C GLY A 95 -3.17 3.25 11.13
N GLY A 96 -3.53 2.90 9.90
CA GLY A 96 -3.92 3.87 8.88
C GLY A 96 -5.16 4.68 9.26
N GLY A 97 -6.22 3.99 9.70
CA GLY A 97 -7.43 4.61 10.22
C GLY A 97 -7.17 5.41 11.50
N THR A 98 -6.33 4.89 12.41
CA THR A 98 -5.95 5.58 13.65
C THR A 98 -5.26 6.91 13.38
N LEU A 99 -4.30 6.95 12.45
CA LEU A 99 -3.60 8.19 12.09
C LEU A 99 -4.53 9.20 11.41
N ARG A 100 -5.44 8.74 10.54
CA ARG A 100 -6.49 9.61 9.97
C ARG A 100 -7.38 10.21 11.07
N ASP A 101 -7.89 9.35 11.96
CA ASP A 101 -8.85 9.74 12.99
C ASP A 101 -8.22 10.74 13.98
N ALA A 102 -6.98 10.48 14.41
CA ALA A 102 -6.25 11.33 15.34
C ALA A 102 -5.77 12.66 14.71
N LEU A 103 -5.17 12.62 13.51
CA LEU A 103 -4.51 13.80 12.93
C LEU A 103 -5.47 14.70 12.15
N VAL A 104 -6.46 14.13 11.47
CA VAL A 104 -7.31 14.88 10.52
C VAL A 104 -8.73 15.05 11.05
N LEU A 105 -9.32 14.00 11.59
CA LEU A 105 -10.72 14.05 12.03
C LEU A 105 -10.87 14.57 13.46
N ASN A 106 -9.83 14.43 14.29
CA ASN A 106 -9.85 14.72 15.73
C ASN A 106 -10.96 13.95 16.45
N THR A 107 -11.08 12.66 16.12
CA THR A 107 -12.07 11.73 16.68
C THR A 107 -11.38 10.53 17.33
N SER A 108 -12.10 9.82 18.19
CA SER A 108 -11.64 8.53 18.71
C SER A 108 -11.30 7.57 17.56
N PRO A 109 -10.19 6.81 17.67
CA PRO A 109 -9.88 5.77 16.69
C PRO A 109 -10.99 4.73 16.62
N SER A 110 -11.28 4.27 15.41
CA SER A 110 -12.40 3.35 15.14
C SER A 110 -12.39 2.07 16.00
N TRP A 111 -11.21 1.55 16.38
CA TRP A 111 -11.07 0.34 17.21
C TRP A 111 -11.40 0.54 18.70
N VAL A 112 -11.51 1.79 19.16
CA VAL A 112 -11.96 2.12 20.53
C VAL A 112 -13.47 1.91 20.64
N ASP A 113 -14.22 2.37 19.64
CA ASP A 113 -15.68 2.23 19.59
C ASP A 113 -16.11 0.82 19.12
N GLU A 114 -15.30 0.21 18.26
CA GLU A 114 -15.52 -1.09 17.62
C GLU A 114 -14.35 -2.05 17.96
N TRP A 115 -14.41 -2.64 19.16
CA TRP A 115 -13.41 -3.58 19.65
C TRP A 115 -13.19 -4.81 18.74
N GLU A 116 -14.14 -5.08 17.83
CA GLU A 116 -14.10 -6.16 16.87
C GLU A 116 -12.83 -6.11 16.00
N TYR A 117 -12.34 -4.92 15.64
CA TYR A 117 -11.10 -4.79 14.85
C TYR A 117 -9.87 -5.34 15.58
N LEU A 118 -9.80 -5.18 16.91
CA LEU A 118 -8.68 -5.70 17.70
C LEU A 118 -8.71 -7.22 17.73
N VAL A 119 -9.88 -7.82 17.88
CA VAL A 119 -10.02 -9.28 17.90
C VAL A 119 -9.76 -9.88 16.52
N ILE A 120 -10.31 -9.29 15.46
CA ILE A 120 -10.09 -9.74 14.08
C ILE A 120 -8.60 -9.66 13.72
N SER A 121 -7.93 -8.55 14.05
CA SER A 121 -6.50 -8.40 13.77
C SER A 121 -5.62 -9.35 14.59
N ALA A 122 -5.90 -9.52 15.88
CA ALA A 122 -5.11 -10.42 16.72
C ALA A 122 -5.27 -11.90 16.31
N VAL A 123 -6.51 -12.33 16.03
CA VAL A 123 -6.79 -13.70 15.56
C VAL A 123 -6.14 -13.95 14.20
N SER A 124 -6.31 -13.04 13.23
CA SER A 124 -5.73 -13.20 11.90
C SER A 124 -4.20 -13.19 11.92
N ALA A 125 -3.57 -12.32 12.71
CA ALA A 125 -2.12 -12.31 12.90
C ALA A 125 -1.60 -13.62 13.52
N THR A 126 -2.29 -14.10 14.56
CA THR A 126 -1.94 -15.39 15.20
C THR A 126 -2.04 -16.55 14.20
N VAL A 127 -3.17 -16.63 13.49
CA VAL A 127 -3.42 -17.65 12.47
C VAL A 127 -2.36 -17.59 11.38
N ALA A 128 -2.00 -16.39 10.90
CA ALA A 128 -0.96 -16.22 9.88
C ALA A 128 0.38 -16.81 10.33
N VAL A 129 0.86 -16.50 11.53
CA VAL A 129 2.14 -17.03 12.03
C VAL A 129 2.15 -18.56 12.08
N TYR A 130 1.09 -19.19 12.62
CA TYR A 130 1.00 -20.65 12.71
C TYR A 130 0.85 -21.33 11.35
N VAL A 131 0.00 -20.78 10.47
CA VAL A 131 -0.27 -21.34 9.15
C VAL A 131 0.94 -21.18 8.23
N TRP A 132 1.65 -20.04 8.31
CA TRP A 132 2.82 -19.74 7.47
C TRP A 132 3.98 -20.71 7.66
N HIS A 133 4.17 -21.20 8.89
CA HIS A 133 5.17 -22.21 9.20
C HIS A 133 4.81 -23.60 8.63
N ARG A 134 3.51 -23.89 8.48
CA ARG A 134 3.03 -25.19 7.94
C ARG A 134 2.89 -25.20 6.42
N LEU A 135 2.82 -24.04 5.80
CA LEU A 135 2.70 -23.91 4.35
C LEU A 135 4.02 -24.19 3.63
N ARG A 136 3.97 -25.13 2.69
CA ARG A 136 5.04 -25.39 1.74
C ARG A 136 5.14 -24.23 0.74
N PRO A 137 6.33 -23.64 0.51
CA PRO A 137 6.51 -22.58 -0.48
C PRO A 137 6.08 -23.04 -1.88
N GLY A 138 5.43 -22.16 -2.65
CA GLY A 138 5.09 -22.42 -4.05
C GLY A 138 3.98 -23.45 -4.30
N CYS A 139 3.29 -23.94 -3.27
CA CYS A 139 2.12 -24.79 -3.46
C CYS A 139 0.89 -23.95 -3.88
N PRO A 140 0.34 -24.17 -5.09
CA PRO A 140 -0.90 -23.51 -5.49
C PRO A 140 -2.07 -24.03 -4.64
N LEU A 141 -2.94 -23.12 -4.19
CA LEU A 141 -4.22 -23.50 -3.57
C LEU A 141 -5.23 -23.98 -4.66
N TRP A 142 -6.45 -24.33 -4.24
CA TRP A 142 -7.50 -24.84 -5.13
C TRP A 142 -7.81 -23.92 -6.33
N LEU A 143 -7.57 -22.61 -6.20
CA LEU A 143 -7.77 -21.61 -7.25
C LEU A 143 -6.54 -21.39 -8.16
N GLY A 144 -5.47 -22.16 -8.02
CA GLY A 144 -4.22 -21.94 -8.76
C GLY A 144 -3.40 -20.73 -8.27
N LEU A 145 -3.91 -19.99 -7.28
CA LEU A 145 -3.21 -18.87 -6.65
C LEU A 145 -2.29 -19.34 -5.53
N THR A 146 -1.13 -18.71 -5.40
CA THR A 146 -0.18 -19.00 -4.33
C THR A 146 -0.45 -18.11 -3.10
N LEU A 147 -0.41 -18.69 -1.90
CA LEU A 147 -0.48 -17.90 -0.65
C LEU A 147 0.92 -17.52 -0.16
N LYS A 148 1.88 -18.42 -0.36
CA LYS A 148 3.31 -18.24 -0.09
C LYS A 148 4.07 -18.44 -1.40
N ALA A 149 4.74 -17.40 -1.85
CA ALA A 149 5.55 -17.44 -3.07
C ALA A 149 6.69 -18.48 -2.94
N ALA A 150 7.25 -18.90 -4.07
CA ALA A 150 8.40 -19.81 -4.09
C ALA A 150 9.60 -19.25 -3.29
N ASP A 151 9.76 -17.92 -3.31
CA ASP A 151 10.81 -17.17 -2.60
C ASP A 151 10.52 -17.01 -1.09
N CYS A 152 9.57 -17.79 -0.55
CA CYS A 152 9.08 -17.70 0.84
C CYS A 152 8.44 -16.35 1.21
N GLY A 153 8.21 -15.45 0.25
CA GLY A 153 7.50 -14.19 0.39
C GLY A 153 5.98 -14.29 0.23
N GLU A 154 5.32 -13.14 0.18
CA GLU A 154 3.86 -13.02 -0.04
C GLU A 154 3.46 -13.52 -1.43
N GLY A 155 2.59 -14.53 -1.50
CA GLY A 155 2.06 -15.07 -2.77
C GLY A 155 0.95 -14.21 -3.36
N ASP A 156 0.49 -14.60 -4.55
CA ASP A 156 -0.52 -13.87 -5.34
C ASP A 156 -1.79 -13.54 -4.54
N LEU A 157 -2.27 -14.47 -3.70
CA LEU A 157 -3.49 -14.26 -2.93
C LEU A 157 -3.36 -13.10 -1.93
N MET A 158 -2.18 -12.95 -1.31
CA MET A 158 -1.93 -11.86 -0.38
C MET A 158 -1.89 -10.52 -1.12
N GLN A 159 -1.34 -10.52 -2.33
CA GLN A 159 -1.24 -9.31 -3.17
C GLN A 159 -2.60 -8.86 -3.70
N TRP A 160 -3.44 -9.81 -4.16
CA TRP A 160 -4.84 -9.53 -4.48
C TRP A 160 -5.63 -9.05 -3.27
N GLY A 161 -5.39 -9.67 -2.11
CA GLY A 161 -5.99 -9.25 -0.84
C GLY A 161 -5.63 -7.80 -0.48
N ASP A 162 -4.35 -7.43 -0.60
CA ASP A 162 -3.84 -6.07 -0.38
C ASP A 162 -4.50 -5.10 -1.36
N ALA A 163 -4.57 -5.43 -2.65
CA ALA A 163 -5.22 -4.58 -3.66
C ALA A 163 -6.70 -4.31 -3.32
N ILE A 164 -7.45 -5.34 -2.90
CA ILE A 164 -8.85 -5.21 -2.46
C ILE A 164 -8.94 -4.35 -1.20
N GLY A 165 -8.07 -4.58 -0.21
CA GLY A 165 -8.02 -3.79 1.02
C GLY A 165 -7.72 -2.32 0.74
N VAL A 166 -6.73 -2.02 -0.11
CA VAL A 166 -6.39 -0.65 -0.54
C VAL A 166 -7.57 0.04 -1.21
N GLY A 167 -8.28 -0.66 -2.10
CA GLY A 167 -9.49 -0.13 -2.75
C GLY A 167 -10.59 0.21 -1.76
N ALA A 168 -10.88 -0.71 -0.83
CA ALA A 168 -11.89 -0.49 0.20
C ALA A 168 -11.50 0.65 1.14
N PHE A 169 -10.27 0.65 1.67
CA PHE A 169 -9.76 1.66 2.60
C PHE A 169 -9.66 3.05 1.98
N ALA A 170 -9.33 3.16 0.70
CA ALA A 170 -9.35 4.44 -0.02
C ALA A 170 -10.76 5.06 -0.02
N VAL A 171 -11.79 4.26 -0.31
CA VAL A 171 -13.19 4.71 -0.32
C VAL A 171 -13.68 5.00 1.10
N ILE A 172 -13.42 4.11 2.06
CA ILE A 172 -13.83 4.26 3.47
C ILE A 172 -13.21 5.52 4.09
N GLY A 173 -11.91 5.75 3.85
CA GLY A 173 -11.24 6.95 4.33
C GLY A 173 -11.81 8.23 3.71
N ALA A 174 -12.15 8.20 2.42
CA ALA A 174 -12.82 9.32 1.76
C ALA A 174 -14.21 9.59 2.34
N MET A 175 -15.00 8.55 2.60
CA MET A 175 -16.31 8.66 3.27
C MET A 175 -16.17 9.26 4.67
N ASN A 176 -15.19 8.82 5.46
CA ASN A 176 -14.96 9.36 6.81
C ASN A 176 -14.49 10.82 6.79
N GLY A 177 -13.70 11.22 5.79
CA GLY A 177 -13.35 12.63 5.56
C GLY A 177 -14.58 13.52 5.38
N ILE A 178 -15.52 13.11 4.52
CA ILE A 178 -16.77 13.84 4.29
C ILE A 178 -17.64 13.85 5.54
N ARG A 179 -17.75 12.72 6.25
CA ARG A 179 -18.50 12.64 7.51
C ARG A 179 -17.93 13.57 8.59
N GLY A 180 -16.62 13.80 8.57
CA GLY A 180 -15.94 14.78 9.41
C GLY A 180 -16.08 16.23 8.94
N ASN A 181 -16.93 16.51 7.95
CA ASN A 181 -17.10 17.82 7.31
C ASN A 181 -15.78 18.42 6.82
N ARG A 182 -14.88 17.57 6.29
CA ARG A 182 -13.58 18.03 5.76
C ARG A 182 -13.71 18.36 4.26
N PRO A 183 -12.95 19.35 3.76
CA PRO A 183 -12.90 19.66 2.33
C PRO A 183 -12.60 18.41 1.48
N MET A 184 -13.04 18.41 0.22
CA MET A 184 -12.96 17.25 -0.65
C MET A 184 -11.52 16.75 -0.84
N ILE A 185 -10.54 17.66 -0.89
CA ILE A 185 -9.11 17.32 -0.97
C ILE A 185 -8.59 16.65 0.30
N VAL A 186 -9.02 17.13 1.47
CA VAL A 186 -8.67 16.54 2.76
C VAL A 186 -9.33 15.17 2.91
N SER A 187 -10.55 15.02 2.39
CA SER A 187 -11.25 13.73 2.34
C SER A 187 -10.54 12.72 1.43
N ALA A 188 -10.04 13.15 0.27
CA ALA A 188 -9.24 12.29 -0.60
C ALA A 188 -7.96 11.81 0.12
N LEU A 189 -7.28 12.71 0.83
CA LEU A 189 -6.11 12.39 1.65
C LEU A 189 -6.45 11.43 2.79
N CYS A 190 -7.62 11.55 3.41
CA CYS A 190 -8.08 10.57 4.41
C CYS A 190 -8.17 9.16 3.82
N GLY A 191 -8.60 9.03 2.56
CA GLY A 191 -8.56 7.78 1.80
C GLY A 191 -7.16 7.22 1.66
N VAL A 192 -6.21 8.05 1.21
CA VAL A 192 -4.79 7.66 1.08
C VAL A 192 -4.20 7.24 2.42
N MET A 193 -4.41 8.01 3.49
CA MET A 193 -3.91 7.69 4.83
C MET A 193 -4.43 6.34 5.31
N THR A 194 -5.74 6.10 5.17
CA THR A 194 -6.37 4.85 5.60
C THR A 194 -5.76 3.64 4.89
N ALA A 195 -5.53 3.74 3.58
CA ALA A 195 -5.01 2.63 2.78
C ALA A 195 -3.51 2.39 2.95
N THR A 196 -2.72 3.41 3.27
CA THR A 196 -1.25 3.36 3.12
C THR A 196 -0.49 3.48 4.44
N PHE A 197 -0.99 4.22 5.41
CA PHE A 197 -0.21 4.55 6.61
C PHE A 197 -0.06 3.37 7.57
N GLY A 198 -0.97 2.39 7.54
CA GLY A 198 -0.80 1.15 8.30
C GLY A 198 0.49 0.40 7.93
N GLY A 199 0.75 0.22 6.64
CA GLY A 199 1.99 -0.37 6.14
C GLY A 199 3.22 0.50 6.40
N MET A 200 3.06 1.83 6.37
CA MET A 200 4.14 2.76 6.71
C MET A 200 4.59 2.61 8.17
N VAL A 201 3.65 2.58 9.12
CA VAL A 201 3.97 2.41 10.54
C VAL A 201 4.61 1.05 10.79
N ARG A 202 4.10 -0.01 10.16
CA ARG A 202 4.71 -1.34 10.19
C ARG A 202 6.18 -1.32 9.78
N ASP A 203 6.47 -0.75 8.61
CA ASP A 203 7.83 -0.74 8.06
C ASP A 203 8.77 0.08 8.96
N MET A 204 8.28 1.21 9.50
CA MET A 204 9.01 2.04 10.47
C MET A 204 9.34 1.30 11.77
N LEU A 205 8.36 0.61 12.37
CA LEU A 205 8.57 -0.18 13.59
C LEU A 205 9.57 -1.33 13.37
N LEU A 206 9.57 -1.90 12.16
CA LEU A 206 10.48 -2.97 11.77
C LEU A 206 11.85 -2.51 11.29
N HIS A 207 12.12 -1.21 11.30
CA HIS A 207 13.35 -0.61 10.76
C HIS A 207 13.63 -1.05 9.31
N ARG A 208 12.58 -1.22 8.52
CA ARG A 208 12.64 -1.54 7.09
C ARG A 208 12.42 -0.28 6.26
N PRO A 209 12.97 -0.21 5.04
CA PRO A 209 12.64 0.87 4.12
C PRO A 209 11.12 0.88 3.86
N VAL A 210 10.50 2.04 4.07
CA VAL A 210 9.05 2.23 3.95
C VAL A 210 8.62 2.08 2.49
N ARG A 211 7.79 1.08 2.18
CA ARG A 211 7.43 0.71 0.80
C ARG A 211 7.00 1.91 -0.06
N ILE A 212 6.19 2.81 0.50
CA ILE A 212 5.61 3.95 -0.22
C ILE A 212 6.64 5.03 -0.60
N LEU A 213 7.76 5.12 0.13
CA LEU A 213 8.77 6.17 -0.05
C LEU A 213 9.90 5.77 -1.01
N HIS A 214 9.98 4.49 -1.40
CA HIS A 214 11.13 3.99 -2.14
C HIS A 214 10.78 3.52 -3.56
N PRO A 215 11.72 3.70 -4.52
CA PRO A 215 11.48 3.46 -5.94
C PRO A 215 11.43 2.00 -6.36
N TYR A 216 11.92 1.08 -5.53
CA TYR A 216 11.88 -0.35 -5.84
C TYR A 216 10.46 -0.93 -5.77
N ALA A 217 9.55 -0.25 -5.06
CA ALA A 217 8.17 -0.65 -4.89
C ALA A 217 7.29 -0.18 -6.07
N ASP A 218 6.27 -0.98 -6.35
CA ASP A 218 5.21 -0.64 -7.28
C ASP A 218 4.36 0.53 -6.76
N THR A 219 3.74 1.26 -7.68
CA THR A 219 2.96 2.45 -7.35
C THR A 219 1.81 2.08 -6.41
N TYR A 220 1.78 2.73 -5.24
CA TYR A 220 0.84 2.39 -4.17
C TYR A 220 -0.07 3.57 -3.80
N ALA A 221 0.50 4.63 -3.21
CA ALA A 221 -0.26 5.78 -2.74
C ALA A 221 -1.02 6.56 -3.83
N PRO A 222 -0.46 6.79 -5.03
CA PRO A 222 -1.21 7.44 -6.12
C PRO A 222 -2.44 6.64 -6.55
N ILE A 223 -2.39 5.31 -6.49
CA ILE A 223 -3.51 4.46 -6.88
C ILE A 223 -4.63 4.55 -5.84
N ALA A 224 -4.29 4.55 -4.55
CA ALA A 224 -5.24 4.83 -3.48
C ALA A 224 -5.88 6.23 -3.64
N LEU A 225 -5.09 7.23 -4.05
CA LEU A 225 -5.60 8.58 -4.32
C LEU A 225 -6.59 8.59 -5.48
N VAL A 226 -6.30 7.91 -6.58
CA VAL A 226 -7.23 7.76 -7.72
C VAL A 226 -8.53 7.10 -7.26
N GLY A 227 -8.46 6.07 -6.43
CA GLY A 227 -9.62 5.43 -5.82
C GLY A 227 -10.49 6.42 -5.03
N ALA A 228 -9.88 7.15 -4.10
CA ALA A 228 -10.57 8.13 -3.28
C ALA A 228 -11.17 9.30 -4.10
N VAL A 229 -10.39 9.87 -5.03
CA VAL A 229 -10.84 10.96 -5.90
C VAL A 229 -11.96 10.50 -6.83
N SER A 230 -11.90 9.27 -7.36
CA SER A 230 -12.97 8.73 -8.20
C SER A 230 -14.29 8.64 -7.44
N TYR A 231 -14.25 8.20 -6.18
CA TYR A 231 -15.43 8.09 -5.32
C TYR A 231 -16.03 9.47 -5.06
N LEU A 232 -15.18 10.42 -4.64
CA LEU A 232 -15.58 11.79 -4.34
C LEU A 232 -16.13 12.50 -5.59
N GLY A 233 -15.46 12.36 -6.74
CA GLY A 233 -15.93 12.94 -8.00
C GLY A 233 -17.29 12.39 -8.42
N MET A 234 -17.52 11.08 -8.28
CA MET A 234 -18.82 10.48 -8.55
C MET A 234 -19.89 10.94 -7.56
N GLN A 235 -19.52 11.19 -6.31
CA GLN A 235 -20.44 11.74 -5.32
C GLN A 235 -20.82 13.19 -5.64
N ALA A 236 -19.89 13.99 -6.16
CA ALA A 236 -20.16 15.36 -6.59
C ALA A 236 -21.11 15.43 -7.80
N VAL A 237 -20.97 14.51 -8.77
CA VAL A 237 -21.81 14.49 -9.98
C VAL A 237 -23.16 13.80 -9.74
N ALA A 238 -23.19 12.74 -8.94
CA ALA A 238 -24.39 11.95 -8.66
C ALA A 238 -24.56 11.74 -7.14
N PRO A 239 -25.05 12.76 -6.40
CA PRO A 239 -25.12 12.73 -4.93
C PRO A 239 -26.25 11.85 -4.38
N LEU A 240 -27.15 11.35 -5.23
CA LEU A 240 -28.29 10.55 -4.80
C LEU A 240 -27.84 9.24 -4.14
N GLN A 241 -28.48 8.87 -3.02
CA GLN A 241 -28.19 7.64 -2.27
C GLN A 241 -28.38 6.37 -3.10
N GLN A 242 -29.30 6.39 -4.07
CA GLN A 242 -29.55 5.26 -4.97
C GLN A 242 -28.31 4.84 -5.77
N PHE A 243 -27.40 5.77 -6.08
CA PHE A 243 -26.18 5.49 -6.81
C PHE A 243 -24.98 5.14 -5.93
N GLN A 244 -25.13 5.18 -4.59
CA GLN A 244 -24.03 4.97 -3.65
C GLN A 244 -23.30 3.64 -3.89
N GLY A 245 -24.05 2.56 -4.10
CA GLY A 245 -23.44 1.26 -4.37
C GLY A 245 -22.61 1.24 -5.65
N CYS A 246 -23.10 1.89 -6.72
CA CYS A 246 -22.35 2.01 -7.96
C CYS A 246 -21.05 2.81 -7.77
N ARG A 247 -21.10 3.92 -7.01
CA ARG A 247 -19.89 4.72 -6.70
C ARG A 247 -18.83 3.90 -5.98
N ILE A 248 -19.23 3.20 -4.92
CA ILE A 248 -18.33 2.32 -4.14
C ILE A 248 -17.74 1.23 -5.05
N LEU A 249 -18.58 0.49 -5.77
CA LEU A 249 -18.13 -0.63 -6.60
C LEU A 249 -17.18 -0.17 -7.71
N ILE A 250 -17.50 0.93 -8.41
CA ILE A 250 -16.66 1.46 -9.48
C ILE A 250 -15.31 1.91 -8.91
N SER A 251 -15.29 2.64 -7.79
CA SER A 251 -14.05 3.14 -7.19
C SER A 251 -13.17 2.02 -6.63
N VAL A 252 -13.74 1.05 -5.91
CA VAL A 252 -12.98 -0.10 -5.40
C VAL A 252 -12.43 -0.91 -6.57
N THR A 253 -13.25 -1.24 -7.57
CA THR A 253 -12.83 -2.04 -8.73
C THR A 253 -11.75 -1.32 -9.53
N LEU A 254 -11.89 0.00 -9.74
CA LEU A 254 -10.87 0.81 -10.40
C LEU A 254 -9.53 0.75 -9.64
N THR A 255 -9.57 0.88 -8.32
CA THR A 255 -8.37 0.83 -7.48
C THR A 255 -7.70 -0.54 -7.55
N VAL A 256 -8.47 -1.62 -7.43
CA VAL A 256 -7.99 -3.00 -7.53
C VAL A 256 -7.37 -3.26 -8.90
N PHE A 257 -8.04 -2.83 -9.97
CA PHE A 257 -7.55 -2.99 -11.33
C PHE A 257 -6.23 -2.23 -11.53
N LEU A 258 -6.14 -0.98 -11.08
CA LEU A 258 -4.91 -0.19 -11.18
C LEU A 258 -3.78 -0.80 -10.34
N ARG A 259 -4.06 -1.29 -9.13
CA ARG A 259 -3.06 -2.01 -8.30
C ARG A 259 -2.56 -3.25 -9.03
N GLN A 260 -3.46 -4.02 -9.65
CA GLN A 260 -3.07 -5.19 -10.43
C GLN A 260 -2.19 -4.81 -11.63
N GLN A 261 -2.55 -3.77 -12.38
CA GLN A 261 -1.74 -3.30 -13.50
C GLN A 261 -0.38 -2.78 -13.06
N ALA A 262 -0.31 -2.08 -11.92
CA ALA A 262 0.94 -1.59 -11.37
C ALA A 262 1.87 -2.74 -10.95
N TRP A 263 1.30 -3.80 -10.37
CA TRP A 263 2.06 -5.00 -10.01
C TRP A 263 2.53 -5.78 -11.25
N THR A 264 1.65 -6.08 -12.22
CA THR A 264 2.00 -6.90 -13.39
C THR A 264 2.99 -6.20 -14.32
N ASN A 265 2.85 -4.89 -14.48
CA ASN A 265 3.67 -4.09 -15.40
C ASN A 265 4.83 -3.37 -14.69
N GLY A 266 4.96 -3.53 -13.37
CA GLY A 266 6.01 -2.89 -12.57
C GLY A 266 5.98 -1.36 -12.63
N TRP A 267 4.80 -0.74 -12.58
CA TRP A 267 4.68 0.72 -12.64
C TRP A 267 5.33 1.36 -11.41
N ARG A 268 6.39 2.13 -11.65
CA ARG A 268 7.15 2.85 -10.62
C ARG A 268 7.07 4.36 -10.84
N LEU A 269 7.18 5.11 -9.76
CA LEU A 269 7.24 6.56 -9.83
C LEU A 269 8.63 7.01 -10.31
N PRO A 270 8.72 8.18 -10.98
CA PRO A 270 10.01 8.73 -11.39
C PRO A 270 10.87 8.98 -10.16
N HIS A 271 12.11 8.49 -10.19
CA HIS A 271 13.09 8.70 -9.14
C HIS A 271 14.37 9.25 -9.73
N TRP A 272 15.09 10.01 -8.91
CA TRP A 272 16.41 10.47 -9.29
C TRP A 272 17.40 9.32 -9.15
N ASN A 273 18.00 8.89 -10.26
CA ASN A 273 19.14 7.98 -10.21
C ASN A 273 20.36 8.77 -9.74
N ILE A 274 20.61 8.74 -8.44
CA ILE A 274 21.93 9.10 -7.94
C ILE A 274 22.82 7.94 -8.34
N ASN A 275 23.65 8.13 -9.38
CA ASN A 275 24.78 7.25 -9.65
C ASN A 275 25.73 7.37 -8.44
N GLN A 276 25.46 6.59 -7.39
CA GLN A 276 26.36 6.48 -6.27
C GLN A 276 27.52 5.59 -6.68
N GLU A 277 28.51 6.19 -7.34
CA GLU A 277 29.91 5.75 -7.18
C GLU A 277 30.46 6.15 -5.79
N VAL A 278 29.65 6.79 -4.95
CA VAL A 278 30.04 7.21 -3.61
C VAL A 278 29.82 6.07 -2.61
N VAL A 279 30.90 5.32 -2.43
CA VAL A 279 31.27 4.58 -1.21
C VAL A 279 30.23 3.58 -0.73
N GLN A 280 30.31 2.37 -1.30
CA GLN A 280 30.11 1.19 -0.48
C GLN A 280 31.04 1.32 0.74
N MET A 281 30.51 1.74 1.90
CA MET A 281 31.03 1.27 3.18
C MET A 281 30.69 -0.22 3.29
N ASN A 282 31.24 -1.00 2.37
CA ASN A 282 31.52 -2.40 2.53
C ASN A 282 32.93 -2.49 3.11
N GLN A 283 33.19 -1.77 4.20
CA GLN A 283 34.31 -2.08 5.07
C GLN A 283 33.77 -3.04 6.12
N ASP A 284 33.98 -4.32 5.84
CA ASP A 284 33.84 -5.42 6.79
C ASP A 284 34.41 -4.96 8.16
N PRO A 285 33.64 -5.00 9.27
CA PRO A 285 34.09 -4.53 10.58
C PRO A 285 35.38 -5.22 11.09
N ARG A 286 35.82 -6.30 10.44
CA ARG A 286 37.11 -6.95 10.65
C ARG A 286 38.30 -6.14 10.11
N VAL A 287 38.13 -5.38 9.02
CA VAL A 287 39.18 -4.55 8.41
C VAL A 287 39.50 -3.34 9.29
N ILE A 288 38.51 -2.77 9.97
CA ILE A 288 38.72 -1.67 10.94
C ILE A 288 39.60 -2.14 12.10
N LYS A 289 39.38 -3.35 12.61
CA LYS A 289 40.25 -3.94 13.66
C LYS A 289 41.66 -4.23 13.17
N ILE A 290 41.82 -4.65 11.91
CA ILE A 290 43.13 -4.90 11.32
C ILE A 290 43.86 -3.57 11.12
N MET A 291 43.23 -2.54 10.52
CA MET A 291 43.84 -1.22 10.35
C MET A 291 44.16 -0.52 11.68
N GLN A 292 43.29 -0.62 12.70
CA GLN A 292 43.58 -0.08 14.03
C GLN A 292 44.73 -0.82 14.72
N LYS A 293 44.86 -2.14 14.50
CA LYS A 293 45.99 -2.92 15.01
C LYS A 293 47.28 -2.60 14.26
N THR A 294 47.24 -2.45 12.94
CA THR A 294 48.40 -2.07 12.11
C THR A 294 48.86 -0.63 12.35
N MET A 295 47.96 0.29 12.70
CA MET A 295 48.33 1.67 13.11
C MET A 295 48.81 1.75 14.57
N SER A 296 48.38 0.84 15.44
CA SER A 296 48.90 0.70 16.82
C SER A 296 50.29 0.08 16.83
N ASP A 297 50.52 -0.91 15.98
CA ASP A 297 51.78 -1.64 15.87
C ASP A 297 52.67 -0.98 14.81
N GLY A 298 53.01 0.28 15.02
CA GLY A 298 54.00 0.99 14.22
C GLY A 298 55.38 0.36 14.41
N ASN A 299 55.74 -0.59 13.54
CA ASN A 299 57.14 -0.93 13.29
C ASN A 299 57.44 -0.79 11.80
N LEU A 300 58.19 0.26 11.53
CA LEU A 300 58.70 0.67 10.23
C LEU A 300 59.98 -0.14 9.96
N SER A 301 59.89 -1.29 9.29
CA SER A 301 61.03 -1.91 8.58
C SER A 301 60.63 -3.18 7.83
N ASP A 302 60.93 -3.19 6.54
CA ASP A 302 61.29 -4.34 5.70
C ASP A 302 60.23 -5.40 5.40
N THR A 303 59.75 -5.42 4.15
CA THR A 303 60.26 -6.37 3.13
C THR A 303 59.61 -6.11 1.77
N ASN A 304 60.46 -5.76 0.79
CA ASN A 304 60.20 -5.98 -0.62
C ASN A 304 60.04 -7.49 -0.88
N THR A 305 59.04 -7.86 -1.67
CA THR A 305 59.15 -8.83 -2.78
C THR A 305 57.81 -8.88 -3.52
N ASP A 306 57.81 -8.25 -4.70
CA ASP A 306 57.35 -8.74 -6.02
C ASP A 306 56.15 -9.70 -6.17
N ASP A 307 55.48 -9.51 -7.32
CA ASP A 307 54.46 -10.34 -8.00
C ASP A 307 53.00 -10.01 -7.61
N THR A 308 52.16 -9.32 -8.39
CA THR A 308 51.98 -9.31 -9.85
C THR A 308 51.21 -8.05 -10.28
N PHE A 309 51.82 -7.26 -11.18
CA PHE A 309 51.12 -6.27 -12.01
C PHE A 309 50.66 -6.96 -13.30
N ALA A 310 49.36 -6.93 -13.59
CA ALA A 310 48.80 -7.12 -14.93
C ALA A 310 47.52 -6.26 -15.01
N SER A 311 47.71 -4.99 -15.35
CA SER A 311 47.42 -4.40 -16.67
C SER A 311 46.17 -3.52 -16.59
N SER A 312 46.42 -2.27 -16.21
CA SER A 312 45.70 -1.11 -16.74
C SER A 312 45.87 -1.07 -18.26
N ASP A 313 44.76 -1.21 -19.00
CA ASP A 313 44.50 -0.58 -20.30
C ASP A 313 43.20 -1.16 -20.86
N ASP A 314 42.10 -0.42 -20.72
CA ASP A 314 41.08 -0.29 -21.77
C ASP A 314 40.05 0.78 -21.36
N LEU A 315 40.49 2.03 -21.49
CA LEU A 315 39.63 3.18 -21.71
C LEU A 315 39.36 3.26 -23.22
N THR A 316 38.19 2.81 -23.70
CA THR A 316 37.62 3.38 -24.92
C THR A 316 36.13 3.68 -24.75
N VAL A 317 35.88 4.98 -24.79
CA VAL A 317 34.62 5.68 -24.97
C VAL A 317 33.97 5.21 -26.28
N ASN A 318 32.65 4.95 -26.27
CA ASN A 318 31.83 5.15 -27.45
C ASN A 318 30.49 5.78 -27.06
N VAL A 319 30.14 6.76 -27.91
CA VAL A 319 29.19 7.88 -27.80
C VAL A 319 27.73 7.44 -27.71
#